data_AF-A0A950IAH8-F1
#
_entry.id   AF-A0A950IAH8-F1
#
_cell.length_a   1.000
_cell.length_b   1.000
_cell.length_c   1.000
_cell.angle_alpha   90.00
_cell.angle_beta   90.00
_cell.angle_gamma   90.00
#
_symmetry.space_group_name_H-M   'P 1'
#
loop_
_entity.id
_entity.type
_entity.pdbx_description
1 polymer ?
#
loop_
_entity_poly.entity_id
_entity_poly.type
_entity_poly.pdbx_seq_one_letter_code
_entity_poly.pdbx_strand_id
1 'polypeptide(L)' 'MKKHIALIAHDKKKDEMVALAAEYEKYLRQCNLLATGTTGKRLADEVGLTVERMLS' A
#
# COMPACT_ATOMS: atom_id res chain seq x y z
N MET A 1 15.13 -7.02 -11.51
CA MET A 1 13.90 -7.68 -10.99
C MET A 1 13.13 -6.67 -10.16
N LYS A 2 11.79 -6.62 -10.28
CA LYS A 2 10.93 -5.83 -9.36
C LYS A 2 10.71 -6.62 -8.07
N LYS A 3 10.77 -5.95 -6.91
CA LYS A 3 10.48 -6.56 -5.61
C LYS A 3 8.97 -6.64 -5.39
N HIS A 4 8.51 -7.71 -4.76
CA HIS A 4 7.13 -7.83 -4.30
C HIS A 4 7.04 -7.41 -2.84
N ILE A 5 6.13 -6.49 -2.50
CA ILE A 5 5.98 -5.95 -1.14
C ILE A 5 4.51 -6.03 -0.72
N ALA A 6 4.25 -6.72 0.39
CA ALA A 6 2.95 -6.77 1.03
C ALA A 6 2.80 -5.61 2.04
N LEU A 7 1.74 -4.81 1.93
CA LEU A 7 1.41 -3.71 2.82
C LEU A 7 0.13 -4.03 3.60
N ILE A 8 0.26 -4.29 4.90
CA ILE A 8 -0.82 -4.73 5.78
C ILE A 8 -0.87 -3.82 7.01
N ALA A 9 -2.06 -3.30 7.33
CA ALA A 9 -2.28 -2.50 8.52
C ALA A 9 -3.60 -2.83 9.20
N HIS A 10 -3.58 -2.95 10.54
CA HIS A 10 -4.78 -2.92 11.36
C HIS A 10 -5.49 -1.57 11.24
N ASP A 11 -6.78 -1.50 11.53
CA ASP A 11 -7.59 -0.28 11.31
C ASP A 11 -6.99 0.99 11.92
N LYS A 12 -6.53 0.90 13.18
CA LYS A 12 -5.89 2.02 13.89
C LYS A 12 -4.53 2.42 13.34
N LYS A 13 -3.95 1.66 12.40
CA LYS A 13 -2.63 1.88 11.79
C LYS A 13 -2.70 2.24 10.32
N LYS A 14 -3.91 2.28 9.72
CA LYS A 14 -4.05 2.58 8.29
C LYS A 14 -3.64 4.02 7.95
N ASP A 15 -3.86 4.98 8.85
CA ASP A 15 -3.39 6.36 8.65
C ASP A 15 -1.86 6.42 8.62
N GLU A 16 -1.19 5.75 9.58
CA GLU A 16 0.27 5.65 9.61
C GLU A 16 0.83 4.92 8.38
N MET A 17 0.14 3.87 7.90
CA MET A 17 0.51 3.14 6.69
C MET A 17 0.41 4.02 5.44
N VAL A 18 -0.65 4.81 5.31
CA VAL A 18 -0.80 5.76 4.19
C VAL A 18 0.30 6.82 4.24
N ALA A 19 0.58 7.39 5.41
CA ALA A 19 1.65 8.37 5.57
C ALA A 19 3.03 7.80 5.19
N LEU A 20 3.35 6.59 5.67
CA LEU A 20 4.58 5.89 5.29
C LEU A 20 4.63 5.61 3.79
N ALA A 21 3.53 5.16 3.19
CA ALA A 21 3.49 4.88 1.77
C ALA A 21 3.66 6.14 0.90
N ALA A 22 3.16 7.29 1.36
CA ALA A 22 3.40 8.58 0.71
C ALA A 22 4.85 9.02 0.81
N GLU A 23 5.49 8.85 1.98
CA GLU A 23 6.91 9.16 2.18
C GLU A 23 7.81 8.35 1.21
N TYR A 24 7.49 7.06 1.04
CA TYR A 24 8.26 6.14 0.20
C TYR A 24 7.66 5.93 -1.20
N GLU A 25 6.73 6.78 -1.64
CA GLU A 25 5.94 6.59 -2.86
C GLU A 25 6.83 6.30 -4.08
N LYS A 26 7.89 7.09 -4.26
CA LYS A 26 8.82 6.94 -5.39
C LYS A 26 9.45 5.55 -5.47
N TYR A 27 9.80 4.97 -4.33
CA TYR A 27 10.37 3.62 -4.25
C TYR A 27 9.28 2.55 -4.42
N LEU A 28 8.13 2.74 -3.78
CA LEU A 28 7.01 1.79 -3.84
C LEU A 28 6.44 1.66 -5.26
N ARG A 29 6.42 2.73 -6.06
CA ARG A 29 6.04 2.70 -7.49
C ARG A 29 6.93 1.80 -8.36
N GLN A 30 8.15 1.51 -7.91
CA GLN A 30 9.07 0.62 -8.62
C GLN A 30 8.85 -0.86 -8.26
N CYS A 31 8.04 -1.13 -7.24
CA CYS A 31 7.75 -2.46 -6.72
C CYS A 31 6.41 -3.00 -7.22
N ASN A 32 6.21 -4.31 -7.09
CA ASN A 32 4.90 -4.94 -7.24
C ASN A 32 4.25 -4.97 -5.84
N LEU A 33 3.19 -4.19 -5.65
CA LEU A 33 2.57 -3.99 -4.35
C LEU A 33 1.33 -4.86 -4.20
N LEU A 34 1.16 -5.45 -3.02
CA LEU A 34 -0.01 -6.23 -2.63
C LEU A 34 -0.49 -5.81 -1.25
N ALA A 35 -1.80 -5.77 -1.01
CA ALA A 35 -2.37 -5.36 0.27
C ALA A 35 -3.73 -6.01 0.51
N THR A 36 -4.16 -6.07 1.78
CA THR A 36 -5.52 -6.52 2.14
C THR A 36 -6.57 -5.45 1.81
N GLY A 37 -7.82 -5.88 1.62
CA GLY A 37 -8.97 -5.09 1.14
C GLY A 37 -8.95 -3.60 1.44
N THR A 38 -9.11 -3.20 2.70
CA THR A 38 -9.22 -1.78 3.10
C THR A 38 -7.89 -1.05 3.05
N THR A 39 -6.78 -1.71 3.39
CA THR A 39 -5.43 -1.09 3.32
C THR A 39 -5.07 -0.75 1.88
N GLY A 40 -5.24 -1.70 0.95
CA GLY A 40 -4.95 -1.51 -0.46
C GLY A 40 -5.85 -0.46 -1.12
N LYS A 41 -7.12 -0.37 -0.70
CA LYS A 41 -8.03 0.70 -1.15
C LYS A 41 -7.47 2.08 -0.79
N ARG A 42 -7.09 2.29 0.47
CA ARG A 42 -6.55 3.58 0.95
C ARG A 42 -5.24 3.94 0.25
N LEU A 43 -4.35 2.99 0.04
CA LEU A 43 -3.10 3.21 -0.69
C LEU A 43 -3.32 3.65 -2.14
N ALA A 44 -4.34 3.10 -2.81
CA ALA A 44 -4.72 3.51 -4.16
C ALA A 44 -5.41 4.88 -4.17
N ASP A 45 -6.38 5.10 -3.30
CA ASP A 45 -7.21 6.30 -3.28
C ASP A 45 -6.46 7.55 -2.76
N GLU A 46 -5.62 7.40 -1.74
CA GLU A 46 -4.97 8.52 -1.04
C GLU A 46 -3.54 8.78 -1.53
N VAL A 47 -2.82 7.74 -1.96
CA VAL A 47 -1.40 7.87 -2.42
C VAL A 47 -1.26 7.66 -3.93
N GLY A 48 -2.26 7.08 -4.60
CA GLY A 48 -2.19 6.80 -6.03
C GLY A 48 -1.22 5.66 -6.38
N LEU A 49 -0.99 4.73 -5.46
CA LEU A 49 -0.18 3.53 -5.69
C LEU A 49 -0.99 2.46 -6.41
N THR A 50 -0.40 1.80 -7.41
CA THR A 50 -0.98 0.59 -8.03
C THR A 50 -0.73 -0.60 -7.11
N VAL A 51 -1.78 -1.07 -6.42
CA VAL A 51 -1.70 -2.14 -5.44
C VAL A 51 -2.69 -3.26 -5.80
N GLU A 52 -2.20 -4.49 -5.85
CA GLU A 52 -3.04 -5.67 -5.97
C GLU A 52 -3.77 -5.93 -4.64
N ARG A 53 -5.11 -5.93 -4.68
CA ARG A 53 -5.93 -6.09 -3.47
C ARG A 53 -6.31 -7.55 -3.29
N MET A 54 -5.88 -8.11 -2.16
CA MET A 54 -6.28 -9.43 -1.70
C MET A 54 -7.59 -9.36 -0.91
N LEU A 55 -8.25 -10.51 -0.79
CA LEU A 55 -9.43 -10.66 0.06
C LEU A 55 -9.06 -10.41 1.52
N SER A 56 -10.00 -9.82 2.25
CA SER A 56 -9.93 -9.54 3.69
C SER A 56 -11.28 -9.83 4.33
#